data_AF-A0A3C1S844-F1
#
_entry.id   AF-A0A3C1S844-F1
#
_cell.length_a   1.000
_cell.length_b   1.000
_cell.length_c   1.000
_cell.angle_alpha   90.00
_cell.angle_beta   90.00
_cell.angle_gamma   90.00
#
_symmetry.space_group_name_H-M   'P 1'
#
loop_
_entity.id
_entity.type
_entity.pdbx_description
1 polymer ?
#
loop_
_entity_poly.entity_id
_entity_poly.type
_entity_poly.pdbx_seq_one_letter_code
_entity_poly.pdbx_strand_id
1 'polypeptide(L)'
;MVSQLALRHDSIKSMAAERYKQQGFEVIVEPDIQELPFDLGKYCPDLLVKKSESEGYIIEVKTSVSRTSVERYREISDMVSQHKGWRFLLITGEDAVSDEITIKAEELLSWEQIFKQKEQGERFISVGEVGNAFLSLWLILEALITCTRKANYQ
;
A
#
# COMPACT_ATOMS: atom_id res chain seq x y z
N MET A 1 4.89 -33.54 3.69
CA MET A 1 5.14 -32.49 4.69
C MET A 1 4.96 -31.14 4.01
N VAL A 2 3.88 -30.42 4.31
CA VAL A 2 3.72 -29.03 3.84
C VAL A 2 4.73 -28.17 4.62
N SER A 3 5.50 -27.35 3.91
CA SER A 3 6.51 -26.50 4.57
C SER A 3 5.84 -25.43 5.42
N GLN A 4 6.43 -25.10 6.58
CA GLN A 4 5.89 -24.10 7.51
C GLN A 4 5.72 -22.71 6.87
N LEU A 5 6.52 -22.40 5.84
CA LEU A 5 6.42 -21.18 5.04
C LEU A 5 5.19 -21.16 4.13
N ALA A 6 4.78 -22.30 3.57
CA ALA A 6 3.58 -22.41 2.74
C ALA A 6 2.31 -22.21 3.59
N LEU A 7 2.25 -22.83 4.77
CA LEU A 7 1.14 -22.65 5.72
C LEU A 7 1.00 -21.19 6.16
N ARG A 8 2.12 -20.50 6.40
CA ARG A 8 2.10 -19.08 6.75
C ARG A 8 1.64 -18.21 5.57
N HIS A 9 2.04 -18.55 4.34
CA HIS A 9 1.65 -17.81 3.14
C HIS A 9 0.14 -17.92 2.91
N ASP A 10 -0.41 -19.14 2.96
CA ASP A 10 -1.85 -19.36 2.79
C ASP A 10 -2.67 -18.70 3.89
N SER A 11 -2.16 -18.70 5.12
CA SER A 11 -2.80 -18.02 6.25
C SER A 11 -2.88 -16.50 6.03
N ILE A 12 -1.79 -15.86 5.60
CA ILE A 12 -1.78 -14.40 5.34
C ILE A 12 -2.68 -14.06 4.16
N LYS A 13 -2.60 -14.84 3.07
CA LYS A 13 -3.45 -14.68 1.88
C LYS A 13 -4.92 -14.76 2.25
N SER A 14 -5.31 -15.78 3.01
CA SER A 14 -6.71 -15.96 3.46
C SER A 14 -7.17 -14.81 4.37
N MET A 15 -6.32 -14.38 5.29
CA MET A 15 -6.61 -13.26 6.18
C MET A 15 -6.78 -11.94 5.42
N ALA A 16 -5.90 -11.65 4.46
CA ALA A 16 -6.01 -10.45 3.62
C ALA A 16 -7.28 -10.49 2.77
N ALA A 17 -7.59 -11.63 2.16
CA ALA A 17 -8.81 -11.81 1.37
C ALA A 17 -10.07 -11.54 2.20
N GLU A 18 -10.13 -12.10 3.42
CA GLU A 18 -11.27 -11.92 4.31
C GLU A 18 -11.44 -10.46 4.75
N ARG A 19 -10.34 -9.75 5.06
CA ARG A 19 -10.39 -8.32 5.40
C ARG A 19 -10.99 -7.47 4.29
N TYR A 20 -10.55 -7.67 3.03
CA TYR A 20 -11.11 -6.92 1.90
C TYR A 20 -12.58 -7.29 1.64
N LYS A 21 -12.97 -8.55 1.81
CA LYS A 21 -14.38 -8.95 1.72
C LYS A 21 -15.24 -8.25 2.78
N GLN A 22 -14.76 -8.17 4.02
CA GLN A 22 -15.47 -7.47 5.11
C GLN A 22 -15.63 -5.97 4.88
N GLN A 23 -14.70 -5.37 4.13
CA GLN A 23 -14.79 -3.97 3.70
C GLN A 23 -15.71 -3.76 2.48
N GLY A 24 -16.31 -4.82 1.94
CA GLY A 24 -17.27 -4.76 0.84
C GLY A 24 -16.67 -4.82 -0.56
N PHE A 25 -15.38 -5.19 -0.69
CA PHE A 25 -14.75 -5.40 -1.99
C PHE A 25 -15.07 -6.79 -2.55
N GLU A 26 -15.09 -6.91 -3.88
CA GLU A 26 -15.07 -8.20 -4.56
C GLU A 26 -13.63 -8.73 -4.53
N VAL A 27 -13.43 -9.97 -4.08
CA VAL A 27 -12.09 -10.56 -3.92
C VAL A 27 -12.03 -11.91 -4.61
N ILE A 28 -11.08 -12.05 -5.54
CA ILE A 28 -10.74 -13.30 -6.23
C ILE A 28 -9.38 -13.76 -5.70
N VAL A 29 -9.33 -14.99 -5.18
CA VAL A 29 -8.13 -15.62 -4.64
C VAL A 29 -7.52 -16.50 -5.72
N GLU A 30 -6.21 -16.34 -5.96
CA GLU A 30 -5.48 -17.03 -7.05
C GLU A 30 -6.19 -16.88 -8.41
N PRO A 31 -6.41 -15.64 -8.89
CA PRO A 31 -7.10 -15.40 -10.15
C PRO A 31 -6.38 -16.06 -11.33
N ASP A 32 -7.16 -16.58 -12.26
CA ASP A 32 -6.65 -16.97 -13.58
C ASP A 32 -6.27 -15.71 -14.38
N ILE A 33 -5.38 -15.86 -15.36
CA ILE A 33 -4.96 -14.79 -16.29
C ILE A 33 -6.17 -14.16 -16.98
N GLN A 34 -7.24 -14.93 -17.22
CA GLN A 34 -8.48 -14.46 -17.84
C GLN A 34 -9.34 -13.58 -16.92
N GLU A 35 -9.15 -13.68 -15.61
CA GLU A 35 -9.89 -12.89 -14.62
C GLU A 35 -9.20 -11.56 -14.31
N LEU A 36 -7.96 -11.40 -14.76
CA LEU A 36 -7.21 -10.16 -14.60
C LEU A 36 -7.83 -9.04 -15.45
N PRO A 37 -7.84 -7.80 -14.93
CA PRO A 37 -8.41 -6.65 -15.64
C PRO A 37 -7.62 -6.25 -16.90
N PHE A 38 -6.37 -6.69 -17.01
CA PHE A 38 -5.48 -6.45 -18.15
C PHE A 38 -4.33 -7.46 -18.15
N ASP A 39 -3.64 -7.56 -19.28
CA ASP A 39 -2.56 -8.51 -19.47
C ASP A 39 -1.31 -8.12 -18.66
N LEU A 40 -0.97 -8.97 -17.67
CA LEU A 40 0.28 -8.91 -16.91
C LEU A 40 1.31 -9.94 -17.40
N GLY A 41 1.15 -10.41 -18.63
CA GLY A 41 1.95 -11.46 -19.24
C GLY A 41 1.69 -12.80 -18.56
N LYS A 42 2.73 -13.38 -17.96
CA LYS A 42 2.65 -14.68 -17.26
C LYS A 42 2.55 -14.53 -15.74
N TYR A 43 2.26 -13.32 -15.27
CA TYR A 43 2.21 -13.04 -13.85
C TYR A 43 0.80 -13.28 -13.31
N CYS A 44 0.69 -14.21 -12.35
CA CYS A 44 -0.53 -14.50 -11.61
C CYS A 44 -0.32 -14.00 -10.17
N PRO A 45 -1.09 -13.01 -9.71
CA PRO A 45 -1.02 -12.53 -8.33
C PRO A 45 -1.71 -13.53 -7.37
N ASP A 46 -1.51 -13.33 -6.07
CA ASP A 46 -2.20 -14.13 -5.05
C ASP A 46 -3.66 -13.70 -4.86
N LEU A 47 -3.94 -12.39 -4.98
CA LEU A 47 -5.29 -11.84 -4.86
C LEU A 47 -5.54 -10.75 -5.91
N LEU A 48 -6.79 -10.71 -6.41
CA LEU A 48 -7.36 -9.60 -7.14
C LEU A 48 -8.52 -9.04 -6.33
N VAL A 49 -8.45 -7.76 -5.98
CA VAL A 49 -9.48 -7.05 -5.20
C VAL A 49 -10.09 -5.98 -6.08
N LYS A 50 -11.38 -6.08 -6.40
CA LYS A 50 -12.10 -5.08 -7.20
C LYS A 50 -12.93 -4.19 -6.30
N LYS A 51 -12.75 -2.88 -6.47
CA LYS A 51 -13.62 -1.84 -5.91
C LYS A 51 -14.74 -1.48 -6.89
N SER A 52 -14.42 -1.51 -8.19
CA SER A 52 -15.35 -1.35 -9.31
C SER A 52 -14.75 -2.03 -10.55
N GLU A 53 -15.45 -1.98 -11.69
CA GLU A 53 -14.94 -2.50 -12.97
C GLU A 53 -13.60 -1.88 -13.40
N SER A 54 -13.32 -0.64 -13.00
CA SER A 54 -12.12 0.12 -13.40
C SER A 54 -11.16 0.43 -12.26
N GLU A 55 -11.45 0.02 -11.03
CA GLU A 55 -10.61 0.31 -9.86
C GLU A 55 -10.41 -0.94 -9.01
N GLY A 56 -9.18 -1.16 -8.58
CA GLY A 56 -8.86 -2.31 -7.75
C GLY A 56 -7.39 -2.45 -7.38
N TYR A 57 -7.09 -3.55 -6.71
CA TYR A 57 -5.78 -3.89 -6.22
C TYR A 57 -5.36 -5.26 -6.75
N ILE A 58 -4.11 -5.36 -7.17
CA ILE A 58 -3.44 -6.60 -7.54
C ILE A 58 -2.42 -6.87 -6.44
N ILE A 59 -2.59 -7.97 -5.72
CA ILE A 59 -1.89 -8.19 -4.45
C ILE A 59 -1.05 -9.47 -4.50
N GLU A 60 0.20 -9.34 -4.10
CA GLU A 60 1.14 -10.45 -3.88
C GLU A 60 1.42 -10.60 -2.38
N VAL A 61 1.50 -11.85 -1.89
CA VAL A 61 1.81 -12.19 -0.50
C VAL A 61 3.16 -12.91 -0.42
N LYS A 62 4.06 -12.41 0.44
CA LYS A 62 5.37 -13.04 0.70
C LYS A 62 5.66 -13.24 2.18
N THR A 63 6.10 -14.45 2.53
CA THR A 63 6.44 -14.82 3.92
C THR A 63 7.91 -14.60 4.28
N SER A 64 8.79 -14.39 3.31
CA SER A 64 10.21 -14.14 3.53
C SER A 64 10.75 -13.10 2.57
N VAL A 65 11.51 -12.14 3.09
CA VAL A 65 12.15 -11.07 2.30
C VAL A 65 13.36 -11.58 1.49
N SER A 66 13.90 -12.75 1.83
CA SER A 66 15.26 -13.18 1.44
C SER A 66 15.48 -13.63 -0.02
N ARG A 67 14.45 -13.66 -0.88
CA ARG A 67 14.60 -14.07 -2.30
C ARG A 67 13.70 -13.32 -3.28
N THR A 68 13.16 -12.19 -2.86
CA THR A 68 12.29 -11.39 -3.70
C THR A 68 13.13 -10.55 -4.65
N SER A 69 13.12 -10.83 -5.95
CA SER A 69 13.73 -9.95 -6.95
C SER A 69 12.93 -8.65 -6.97
N VAL A 70 13.42 -7.63 -6.28
CA VAL A 70 12.79 -6.30 -6.17
C VAL A 70 12.53 -5.72 -7.57
N GLU A 71 13.40 -6.01 -8.53
CA GLU A 71 13.29 -5.63 -9.93
C GLU A 71 12.00 -6.17 -10.57
N ARG A 72 11.65 -7.44 -10.36
CA ARG A 72 10.44 -8.04 -10.93
C ARG A 72 9.17 -7.36 -10.43
N TYR A 73 9.09 -7.08 -9.12
CA TYR A 73 7.90 -6.42 -8.57
C TYR A 73 7.83 -4.95 -8.95
N ARG A 74 8.97 -4.30 -9.20
CA ARG A 74 8.99 -2.97 -9.81
C ARG A 74 8.39 -3.01 -11.21
N GLU A 75 8.82 -3.95 -12.05
CA GLU A 75 8.26 -4.12 -13.40
C GLU A 75 6.74 -4.33 -13.37
N ILE A 76 6.25 -5.22 -12.50
CA ILE A 76 4.80 -5.43 -12.34
C ILE A 76 4.10 -4.17 -11.84
N SER A 77 4.66 -3.48 -10.84
CA SER A 77 4.11 -2.23 -10.34
C SER A 77 4.02 -1.16 -11.43
N ASP A 78 5.05 -1.06 -12.27
CA ASP A 78 5.09 -0.11 -13.39
C ASP A 78 4.03 -0.46 -14.42
N MET A 79 3.88 -1.73 -14.80
CA MET A 79 2.80 -2.20 -15.68
C MET A 79 1.42 -1.85 -15.12
N VAL A 80 1.16 -2.17 -13.85
CA VAL A 80 -0.13 -1.88 -13.20
C VAL A 80 -0.39 -0.37 -13.14
N SER A 81 0.63 0.45 -12.90
CA SER A 81 0.50 1.91 -12.79
C SER A 81 0.08 2.60 -14.10
N GLN A 82 0.29 1.94 -15.25
CA GLN A 82 -0.20 2.42 -16.55
C GLN A 82 -1.73 2.36 -16.66
N HIS A 83 -2.38 1.57 -15.79
CA HIS A 83 -3.83 1.42 -15.76
C HIS A 83 -4.44 2.27 -14.64
N LYS A 84 -5.04 3.40 -15.00
CA LYS A 84 -5.68 4.32 -14.05
C LYS A 84 -6.70 3.57 -13.18
N GLY A 85 -6.63 3.79 -11.86
CA GLY A 85 -7.54 3.16 -10.89
C GLY A 85 -7.01 1.85 -10.31
N TRP A 86 -5.96 1.27 -10.89
CA TRP A 86 -5.35 0.03 -10.42
C TRP A 86 -4.06 0.28 -9.66
N ARG A 87 -3.79 -0.56 -8.66
CA ARG A 87 -2.55 -0.50 -7.87
C ARG A 87 -2.03 -1.89 -7.56
N PHE A 88 -0.70 -2.02 -7.60
CA PHE A 88 -0.01 -3.21 -7.16
C PHE A 88 0.36 -3.10 -5.68
N LEU A 89 0.05 -4.12 -4.88
CA LEU A 89 0.38 -4.19 -3.46
C LEU A 89 1.20 -5.43 -3.16
N LEU A 90 2.26 -5.27 -2.37
CA LEU A 90 3.04 -6.38 -1.84
C LEU A 90 2.79 -6.46 -0.33
N ILE A 91 2.21 -7.55 0.13
CA ILE A 91 2.01 -7.85 1.56
C ILE A 91 3.11 -8.79 2.00
N THR A 92 3.93 -8.34 2.94
CA THR A 92 4.92 -9.20 3.58
C THR A 92 4.39 -9.81 4.87
N GLY A 93 5.02 -10.90 5.32
CA GLY A 93 4.64 -11.57 6.56
C GLY A 93 4.86 -10.75 7.83
N GLU A 94 5.53 -9.59 7.72
CA GLU A 94 5.68 -8.59 8.77
C GLU A 94 4.48 -7.62 8.74
N ASP A 95 4.03 -7.20 7.55
CA ASP A 95 2.83 -6.37 7.35
C ASP A 95 1.54 -7.07 7.82
N ALA A 96 1.51 -8.41 7.76
CA ALA A 96 0.39 -9.21 8.22
C ALA A 96 0.16 -9.17 9.74
N VAL A 97 1.19 -8.83 10.52
CA VAL A 97 1.13 -8.76 12.00
C VAL A 97 0.72 -7.36 12.47
N SER A 98 0.90 -6.35 11.63
CA SER A 98 0.43 -5.00 11.90
C SER A 98 -1.02 -4.86 11.41
N ASP A 99 -1.94 -4.47 12.29
CA ASP A 99 -3.32 -4.06 11.94
C ASP A 99 -3.38 -2.79 11.04
N GLU A 100 -2.24 -2.37 10.50
CA GLU A 100 -2.02 -1.16 9.71
C GLU A 100 -1.96 -1.40 8.20
N ILE A 101 -2.50 -2.51 7.67
CA ILE A 101 -2.88 -2.58 6.24
C ILE A 101 -4.19 -1.80 6.01
N THR A 102 -4.26 -0.60 6.59
CA THR A 102 -5.07 0.49 6.05
C THR A 102 -4.05 1.36 5.35
N ILE A 103 -3.91 1.20 4.04
CA ILE A 103 -3.33 2.26 3.22
C ILE A 103 -4.28 3.45 3.40
N LYS A 104 -4.01 4.28 4.40
CA LYS A 104 -4.67 5.57 4.59
C LYS A 104 -4.18 6.48 3.47
N ALA A 105 -4.69 6.23 2.26
CA ALA A 105 -4.60 7.20 1.17
C ALA A 105 -5.32 8.50 1.54
N GLU A 106 -6.21 8.47 2.55
CA GLU A 106 -6.96 9.63 3.07
C GLU A 106 -6.27 10.46 4.17
N GLU A 107 -5.15 10.07 4.79
CA GLU A 107 -4.49 10.90 5.83
C GLU A 107 -3.30 11.72 5.31
N LEU A 108 -3.29 12.04 4.02
CA LEU A 108 -2.30 12.97 3.48
C LEU A 108 -2.79 14.40 3.67
N LEU A 109 -2.03 15.17 4.45
CA LEU A 109 -2.24 16.60 4.62
C LEU A 109 -2.22 17.26 3.23
N SER A 110 -3.28 17.98 2.88
CA SER A 110 -3.31 18.86 1.72
C SER A 110 -2.26 19.96 1.86
N TRP A 111 -1.88 20.61 0.75
CA TRP A 111 -0.95 21.74 0.78
C TRP A 111 -1.39 22.83 1.77
N GLU A 112 -2.69 23.11 1.86
CA GLU A 112 -3.26 24.05 2.83
C GLU A 112 -3.03 23.58 4.28
N GLN A 113 -3.19 22.28 4.55
CA GLN A 113 -2.94 21.70 5.87
C GLN A 113 -1.46 21.69 6.23
N ILE A 114 -0.56 21.50 5.26
CA ILE A 114 0.89 21.61 5.46
C ILE A 114 1.27 23.03 5.90
N PHE A 115 0.74 24.06 5.22
CA PHE A 115 0.99 25.45 5.61
C PHE A 115 0.43 25.78 7.00
N LYS A 116 -0.76 25.27 7.32
CA LYS A 116 -1.35 25.42 8.66
C LYS A 116 -0.52 24.72 9.74
N GLN A 117 0.04 23.55 9.45
CA GLN A 117 0.90 22.82 10.38
C GLN A 117 2.24 23.53 10.59
N LYS A 118 2.77 24.18 9.55
CA LYS A 118 3.96 25.04 9.64
C LYS A 118 3.72 26.22 10.59
N GLU A 119 2.60 26.94 10.43
CA GLU A 119 2.24 28.04 11.33
C GLU A 119 2.06 27.57 12.79
N GLN A 120 1.49 26.37 12.99
CA GLN A 120 1.37 25.79 14.33
C GLN A 120 2.74 25.41 14.92
N GLY A 121 3.63 24.81 14.13
CA GLY A 121 4.99 24.50 14.53
C GLY A 121 5.77 25.76 14.95
N GLU A 122 5.67 26.84 14.18
CA GLU A 122 6.28 28.14 14.51
C GLU A 122 5.73 28.72 15.82
N ARG A 123 4.43 28.54 16.08
CA ARG A 123 3.82 28.92 17.37
C ARG A 123 4.36 28.08 18.53
N PHE A 124 4.45 26.76 18.39
CA PHE A 124 5.01 25.89 19.44
C PHE A 124 6.48 26.22 19.74
N ILE A 125 7.27 26.55 18.72
CA ILE A 125 8.65 27.04 18.89
C ILE A 125 8.65 28.34 19.69
N SER A 126 7.75 29.28 19.39
CA SER A 126 7.67 30.57 20.09
C SER A 126 7.28 30.46 21.58
N VAL A 127 6.56 29.40 21.96
CA VAL A 127 6.11 29.13 23.33
C VAL A 127 7.03 28.14 24.06
N GLY A 128 8.06 27.62 23.39
CA GLY A 128 9.02 26.67 23.99
C GLY A 128 8.53 25.23 24.09
N GLU A 129 7.42 24.90 23.42
CA GLU A 129 6.87 23.53 23.38
C GLU A 129 7.57 22.69 22.31
N VAL A 130 8.83 22.33 22.59
CA VAL A 130 9.70 21.62 21.64
C VAL A 130 9.11 20.28 21.18
N GLY A 131 8.39 19.56 22.04
CA GLY A 131 7.74 18.29 21.68
C GLY A 131 6.65 18.45 20.61
N ASN A 132 5.79 19.46 20.75
CA ASN A 132 4.71 19.72 19.81
C ASN A 132 5.22 20.34 18.50
N ALA A 133 6.28 21.14 18.58
CA ALA A 133 7.01 21.64 17.42
C ALA A 133 7.63 20.48 16.63
N PHE A 134 8.26 19.51 17.30
CA PHE A 134 8.86 18.34 16.66
C PHE A 134 7.80 17.49 15.93
N LEU A 135 6.67 17.19 16.57
CA LEU A 135 5.58 16.45 15.93
C LEU A 135 5.01 17.18 14.72
N SER A 136 4.84 18.50 14.81
CA SER A 136 4.37 19.32 13.69
C SER A 136 5.36 19.27 12.51
N LEU A 137 6.66 19.33 12.78
CA LEU A 137 7.70 19.25 11.77
C LEU A 137 7.78 17.86 11.13
N TRP A 138 7.63 16.81 11.93
CA TRP A 138 7.61 15.42 11.47
C TRP A 138 6.45 15.16 10.51
N LEU A 139 5.25 15.63 10.85
CA LEU A 139 4.07 15.49 9.97
C LEU A 139 4.24 16.22 8.64
N ILE A 140 4.89 17.40 8.64
CA ILE A 140 5.23 18.12 7.41
C ILE A 140 6.24 17.33 6.58
N LEU A 141 7.25 16.73 7.21
CA LEU A 141 8.27 15.93 6.52
C LEU A 141 7.65 14.71 5.83
N GLU A 142 6.80 13.96 6.53
CA GLU A 142 6.07 12.81 5.99
C GLU A 142 5.20 13.21 4.79
N ALA A 143 4.49 14.34 4.90
CA ALA A 143 3.67 14.86 3.81
C ALA A 143 4.52 15.24 2.58
N LEU A 144 5.66 15.90 2.77
CA LEU A 144 6.57 16.27 1.68
C LEU A 144 7.22 15.05 1.01
N ILE A 145 7.70 14.08 1.78
CA ILE A 145 8.24 12.81 1.24
C ILE A 145 7.18 12.13 0.38
N THR A 146 5.94 12.10 0.83
CA THR A 146 4.85 11.47 0.08
C THR A 146 4.47 12.28 -1.18
N CYS A 147 4.53 13.61 -1.13
CA CYS A 147 4.34 14.46 -2.31
C CYS A 147 5.40 14.22 -3.39
N THR A 148 6.67 14.02 -3.03
CA THR A 148 7.73 13.73 -4.02
C THR A 148 7.53 12.39 -4.74
N ARG A 149 6.91 11.39 -4.08
CA ARG A 149 6.54 10.12 -4.74
C ARG A 149 5.43 10.29 -5.78
N LYS A 150 4.55 11.28 -5.64
CA LYS A 150 3.49 11.57 -6.64
C LYS A 150 3.99 12.36 -7.85
N ALA A 151 5.05 13.14 -7.72
CA ALA A 151 5.57 14.00 -8.80
C ALA A 151 6.38 13.26 -9.88
N ASN A 152 6.92 12.06 -9.57
CA ASN A 152 7.67 11.24 -10.54
C ASN A 152 6.78 10.33 -11.42
N TYR A 153 5.46 10.52 -11.38
CA TYR A 153 4.47 9.80 -12.20
C TYR A 153 3.69 10.74 -13.13
N GLN A 154 4.29 11.87 -13.54
CA GLN A 154 3.76 12.73 -14.61
C GLN A 154 4.65 12.67 -15.85
#